data_AF-A0A7S0I7H8-F1
#
_entry.id   AF-A0A7S0I7H8-F1
#
_cell.length_a   1.000
_cell.length_b   1.000
_cell.length_c   1.000
_cell.angle_alpha   90.00
_cell.angle_beta   90.00
_cell.angle_gamma   90.00
#
_symmetry.space_group_name_H-M   'P 1'
#
loop_
_entity.id
_entity.type
_entity.pdbx_description
1 polymer ?
#
loop_
_entity_poly.entity_id
_entity_poly.type
_entity_poly.pdbx_seq_one_letter_code
_entity_poly.pdbx_strand_id
1 'polypeptide(L)'
;AAAALAAAVTGGLVRALAEALAESLAAAVTGGGFVASPAAAVTCVSLAVALDAASANSPLAAEHLVVENLVAPLVPHLVAGLGLVGDPAAAAEATPGAGGGVPPPTAALEPLIHVVTRVAKGPGKDVGVGEEDWRAEGVPKREACARSRAMRADFVELLVASGAVDALASLFALHDRPKQDVEPVPPAIIAGLRMLEALLDARVPAPGAELGEDHAAGIRSSGGAAASRPATSLVTDCESPAGSLIAALRETALAGLPSLLTSVLLQTEATLRIPVLQDPAAAARALPPNFVGVASSVLRLLNATARFGPEVAQDALSSPDLRVETHHLLSFILALCASEWDSAVANGAEAEKRRKSGKSSDAPGEGRSDNARATAAELEDLLDQTVLFIGAFALLCPANQDMLCWGRAPTLMQRLPDLPFEYYSSPEKIAVLFPTLVSVAFGHATNRRLIAHELSLEMVRDFVREEAGARRDGKPGAAQRAGLPPQFAFAARFPRTLWGDASEYFEAA
;
A
#
# COMPACT_ATOMS: atom_id res chain seq x y z
N ALA A 1 -29.83 -8.70 -26.47
CA ALA A 1 -30.57 -7.45 -26.75
C ALA A 1 -30.61 -6.53 -25.52
N ALA A 2 -31.26 -6.90 -24.41
CA ALA A 2 -31.35 -6.05 -23.22
C ALA A 2 -29.99 -5.64 -22.62
N ALA A 3 -29.03 -6.57 -22.50
CA ALA A 3 -27.66 -6.25 -22.05
C ALA A 3 -26.90 -5.31 -23.00
N ALA A 4 -27.11 -5.43 -24.31
CA ALA A 4 -26.50 -4.56 -25.31
C ALA A 4 -27.13 -3.15 -25.28
N LEU A 5 -28.43 -3.06 -25.05
CA LEU A 5 -29.14 -1.79 -24.86
C LEU A 5 -28.69 -1.11 -23.57
N ALA A 6 -28.58 -1.85 -22.46
CA ALA A 6 -28.06 -1.33 -21.20
C ALA A 6 -26.62 -0.81 -21.38
N ALA A 7 -25.75 -1.57 -22.03
CA ALA A 7 -24.38 -1.14 -22.33
C ALA A 7 -24.32 0.11 -23.23
N ALA A 8 -25.20 0.22 -24.23
CA ALA A 8 -25.29 1.39 -25.10
C ALA A 8 -25.78 2.64 -24.35
N VAL A 9 -26.78 2.47 -23.46
CA VAL A 9 -27.29 3.55 -22.60
C VAL A 9 -26.22 4.01 -21.61
N THR A 10 -25.53 3.08 -20.95
CA THR A 10 -24.42 3.39 -20.04
C THR A 10 -23.27 4.08 -20.79
N GLY A 11 -22.88 3.58 -21.97
CA GLY A 11 -21.83 4.20 -22.78
C GLY A 11 -22.18 5.62 -23.22
N GLY A 12 -23.40 5.83 -23.74
CA GLY A 12 -23.87 7.16 -24.15
C GLY A 12 -23.95 8.16 -22.99
N LEU A 13 -24.44 7.74 -21.82
CA LEU A 13 -24.47 8.57 -20.61
C LEU A 13 -23.07 8.97 -20.15
N VAL A 14 -22.17 8.00 -20.03
CA VAL A 14 -20.80 8.21 -19.55
C VAL A 14 -20.01 9.09 -20.52
N ARG A 15 -20.22 8.93 -21.84
CA ARG A 15 -19.67 9.82 -22.86
C ARG A 15 -20.11 11.26 -22.68
N ALA A 16 -21.42 11.49 -22.60
CA ALA A 16 -21.98 12.83 -22.45
C ALA A 16 -21.47 13.52 -21.17
N LEU A 17 -21.41 12.79 -20.05
CA LEU A 17 -20.89 13.31 -18.79
C LEU A 17 -19.40 13.64 -18.87
N ALA A 18 -18.58 12.77 -19.46
CA ALA A 18 -17.14 12.98 -19.58
C ALA A 18 -16.79 14.15 -20.52
N GLU A 19 -17.47 14.25 -21.67
CA GLU A 19 -17.29 15.36 -22.61
C GLU A 19 -17.71 16.70 -21.97
N ALA A 20 -18.88 16.74 -21.32
CA ALA A 20 -19.34 17.95 -20.64
C ALA A 20 -18.42 18.36 -19.47
N LEU A 21 -17.89 17.40 -18.72
CA LEU A 21 -16.94 17.66 -17.63
C LEU A 21 -15.62 18.22 -18.18
N ALA A 22 -15.08 17.61 -19.24
CA ALA A 22 -13.85 18.08 -19.88
C ALA A 22 -14.01 19.49 -20.44
N GLU A 23 -15.15 19.80 -21.09
CA GLU A 23 -15.45 21.13 -21.60
C GLU A 23 -15.61 22.16 -20.46
N SER A 24 -16.29 21.78 -19.37
CA SER A 24 -16.43 22.62 -18.17
C SER A 24 -15.08 22.92 -17.50
N LEU A 25 -14.20 21.93 -17.40
CA LEU A 25 -12.86 22.09 -16.84
C LEU A 25 -11.97 22.95 -17.74
N ALA A 26 -12.03 22.71 -19.05
CA ALA A 26 -11.29 23.47 -20.05
C ALA A 26 -11.75 24.92 -20.16
N ALA A 27 -13.00 25.25 -19.82
CA ALA A 27 -13.51 26.63 -19.86
C ALA A 27 -13.03 27.50 -18.69
N ALA A 28 -12.47 26.93 -17.62
CA ALA A 28 -12.03 27.64 -16.42
C ALA A 28 -10.66 28.36 -16.57
N VAL A 29 -10.27 28.74 -17.79
CA VAL A 29 -8.91 29.17 -18.20
C VAL A 29 -8.44 30.49 -17.57
N THR A 30 -7.94 30.44 -16.34
CA THR A 30 -6.84 31.32 -15.89
C THR A 30 -5.69 30.56 -15.21
N GLY A 31 -5.43 29.32 -15.63
CA GLY A 31 -4.20 28.60 -15.27
C GLY A 31 -4.30 27.63 -14.09
N GLY A 32 -5.49 27.13 -13.78
CA GLY A 32 -5.71 26.03 -12.85
C GLY A 32 -7.20 25.80 -12.77
N GLY A 33 -7.69 24.63 -13.17
CA GLY A 33 -9.11 24.31 -13.39
C GLY A 33 -10.03 24.38 -12.16
N PHE A 34 -9.63 25.11 -11.12
CA PHE A 34 -10.28 25.20 -9.83
C PHE A 34 -10.43 26.66 -9.36
N VAL A 35 -10.13 27.65 -10.21
CA VAL A 35 -10.35 29.08 -9.94
C VAL A 35 -11.46 29.59 -10.88
N ALA A 36 -12.69 29.12 -10.65
CA ALA A 36 -13.85 29.43 -11.48
C ALA A 36 -14.92 30.19 -10.68
N SER A 37 -15.91 30.78 -11.38
CA SER A 37 -17.07 31.37 -10.70
C SER A 37 -17.81 30.32 -9.86
N PRO A 38 -18.51 30.69 -8.77
CA PRO A 38 -19.26 29.75 -7.92
C PRO A 38 -20.22 28.83 -8.70
N ALA A 39 -20.84 29.34 -9.77
CA ALA A 39 -21.72 28.54 -10.63
C ALA A 39 -20.96 27.48 -11.43
N ALA A 40 -19.81 27.85 -12.01
CA ALA A 40 -18.96 26.90 -12.75
C ALA A 40 -18.36 25.83 -11.82
N ALA A 41 -18.02 26.19 -10.59
CA ALA A 41 -17.58 25.26 -9.54
C ALA A 41 -18.64 24.18 -9.27
N VAL A 42 -19.89 24.60 -9.02
CA VAL A 42 -21.01 23.68 -8.77
C VAL A 42 -21.24 22.76 -9.96
N THR A 43 -21.22 23.28 -11.18
CA THR A 43 -21.38 22.48 -12.40
C THR A 43 -20.28 21.44 -12.53
N CYS A 44 -19.02 21.83 -12.35
CA CYS A 44 -17.87 20.92 -12.43
C CYS A 44 -17.97 19.79 -11.38
N VAL A 45 -18.24 20.14 -10.12
CA VAL A 45 -18.40 19.15 -9.03
C VAL A 45 -19.57 18.21 -9.34
N SER A 46 -20.71 18.73 -9.78
CA SER A 46 -21.89 17.93 -10.10
C SER A 46 -21.63 16.95 -11.26
N LEU A 47 -20.94 17.41 -12.31
CA LEU A 47 -20.55 16.57 -13.44
C LEU A 47 -19.54 15.48 -13.04
N ALA A 48 -18.56 15.81 -12.20
CA ALA A 48 -17.59 14.84 -11.70
C ALA A 48 -18.26 13.75 -10.84
N VAL A 49 -19.15 14.15 -9.92
CA VAL A 49 -19.94 13.21 -9.10
C VAL A 49 -20.85 12.35 -9.96
N ALA A 50 -21.53 12.94 -10.95
CA ALA A 50 -22.39 12.20 -11.86
C ALA A 50 -21.61 11.18 -12.70
N LEU A 51 -20.41 11.55 -13.18
CA LEU A 51 -19.53 10.65 -13.94
C LEU A 51 -19.02 9.50 -13.07
N ASP A 52 -18.61 9.77 -11.83
CA ASP A 52 -18.19 8.74 -10.88
C ASP A 52 -19.35 7.76 -10.61
N ALA A 53 -20.53 8.28 -10.26
CA ALA A 53 -21.72 7.47 -10.00
C ALA A 53 -22.14 6.63 -11.22
N ALA A 54 -22.11 7.21 -12.43
CA ALA A 54 -22.46 6.51 -13.66
C ALA A 54 -21.48 5.39 -14.01
N SER A 55 -20.23 5.48 -13.56
CA SER A 55 -19.20 4.48 -13.84
C SER A 55 -18.94 3.50 -12.68
N ALA A 56 -19.45 3.76 -11.46
CA ALA A 56 -19.18 2.99 -10.24
C ALA A 56 -19.56 1.51 -10.33
N ASN A 57 -20.72 1.22 -10.91
CA ASN A 57 -21.30 -0.13 -10.91
C ASN A 57 -21.22 -0.81 -12.28
N SER A 58 -20.35 -0.32 -13.18
CA SER A 58 -20.24 -0.85 -14.53
C SER A 58 -18.79 -0.96 -14.98
N PRO A 59 -18.21 -2.18 -15.01
CA PRO A 59 -16.87 -2.37 -15.58
C PRO A 59 -16.82 -1.96 -17.06
N LEU A 60 -17.96 -2.03 -17.76
CA LEU A 60 -18.11 -1.59 -19.14
C LEU A 60 -18.02 -0.07 -19.28
N ALA A 61 -18.42 0.70 -18.27
CA ALA A 61 -18.27 2.15 -18.28
C ALA A 61 -16.79 2.53 -18.25
N ALA A 62 -15.99 1.90 -17.39
CA ALA A 62 -14.54 2.13 -17.34
C ALA A 62 -13.83 1.71 -18.63
N GLU A 63 -14.22 0.58 -19.23
CA GLU A 63 -13.71 0.18 -20.55
C GLU A 63 -14.11 1.17 -21.66
N HIS A 64 -15.34 1.68 -21.65
CA HIS A 64 -15.79 2.65 -22.64
C HIS A 64 -15.03 3.97 -22.52
N LEU A 65 -14.84 4.44 -21.29
CA LEU A 65 -14.07 5.63 -20.94
C LEU A 65 -12.64 5.59 -21.49
N VAL A 66 -11.95 4.45 -21.38
CA VAL A 66 -10.59 4.31 -21.91
C VAL A 66 -10.57 4.11 -23.42
N VAL A 67 -11.49 3.29 -23.98
CA VAL A 67 -11.48 2.96 -25.42
C VAL A 67 -11.86 4.14 -26.31
N GLU A 68 -12.73 5.02 -25.82
CA GLU A 68 -13.11 6.28 -26.48
C GLU A 68 -12.21 7.46 -26.08
N ASN A 69 -11.16 7.22 -25.28
CA ASN A 69 -10.21 8.25 -24.82
C ASN A 69 -10.85 9.43 -24.09
N LEU A 70 -11.93 9.19 -23.33
CA LEU A 70 -12.72 10.22 -22.68
C LEU A 70 -12.10 10.72 -21.37
N VAL A 71 -11.17 9.96 -20.79
CA VAL A 71 -10.56 10.26 -19.48
C VAL A 71 -9.22 10.98 -19.62
N ALA A 72 -8.49 10.77 -20.72
CA ALA A 72 -7.21 11.45 -20.95
C ALA A 72 -7.32 12.99 -20.87
N PRO A 73 -8.37 13.66 -21.40
CA PRO A 73 -8.54 15.11 -21.23
C PRO A 73 -8.72 15.58 -19.78
N LEU A 74 -9.14 14.68 -18.88
CA LEU A 74 -9.33 14.99 -17.46
C LEU A 74 -8.00 14.96 -16.67
N VAL A 75 -6.98 14.26 -17.19
CA VAL A 75 -5.70 14.02 -16.48
C VAL A 75 -4.96 15.32 -16.12
N PRO A 76 -4.74 16.29 -17.04
CA PRO A 76 -4.03 17.52 -16.69
C PRO A 76 -4.74 18.32 -15.59
N HIS A 77 -6.08 18.29 -15.59
CA HIS A 77 -6.89 18.96 -14.59
C HIS A 77 -6.81 18.26 -13.24
N LEU A 78 -6.88 16.93 -13.21
CA LEU A 78 -6.69 16.16 -11.99
C LEU A 78 -5.32 16.45 -11.36
N VAL A 79 -4.24 16.35 -12.15
CA VAL A 79 -2.88 16.58 -11.64
C VAL A 79 -2.71 18.01 -11.14
N ALA A 80 -3.16 19.00 -11.92
CA ALA A 80 -3.08 20.40 -11.50
C ALA A 80 -3.86 20.65 -10.20
N GLY A 81 -5.06 20.08 -10.07
CA GLY A 81 -5.86 20.24 -8.85
C GLY A 81 -5.27 19.54 -7.63
N LEU A 82 -4.69 18.35 -7.80
CA LEU A 82 -3.94 17.68 -6.74
C LEU A 82 -2.74 18.54 -6.29
N GLY A 83 -2.01 19.14 -7.23
CA GLY A 83 -0.91 20.07 -6.94
C GLY A 83 -1.37 21.33 -6.20
N LEU A 84 -2.50 21.93 -6.59
CA LEU A 84 -3.07 23.11 -5.91
C LEU A 84 -3.49 22.81 -4.48
N VAL A 85 -4.02 21.62 -4.22
CA VAL A 85 -4.40 21.20 -2.85
C VAL A 85 -3.16 21.06 -1.98
N GLY A 86 -2.04 20.62 -2.55
CA GLY A 86 -0.72 20.54 -1.89
C GLY A 86 -0.13 21.88 -1.42
N ASP A 87 -0.45 22.99 -2.10
CA ASP A 87 0.07 24.32 -1.79
C ASP A 87 -0.92 25.14 -0.91
N PRO A 88 -0.57 25.49 0.34
CA PRO A 88 -1.43 26.28 1.24
C PRO A 88 -1.81 27.66 0.72
N ALA A 89 -0.93 28.34 -0.02
CA ALA A 89 -1.24 29.66 -0.58
C ALA A 89 -2.26 29.53 -1.72
N ALA A 90 -2.08 28.54 -2.58
CA ALA A 90 -2.97 28.28 -3.70
C ALA A 90 -4.33 27.71 -3.26
N ALA A 91 -4.37 26.86 -2.22
CA ALA A 91 -5.61 26.28 -1.71
C ALA A 91 -6.58 27.33 -1.13
N ALA A 92 -6.05 28.37 -0.48
CA ALA A 92 -6.83 29.50 0.05
C ALA A 92 -7.39 30.41 -1.06
N GLU A 93 -6.67 30.56 -2.18
CA GLU A 93 -7.14 31.29 -3.36
C GLU A 93 -8.13 30.48 -4.21
N ALA A 94 -8.00 29.15 -4.24
CA ALA A 94 -8.91 28.22 -4.93
C ALA A 94 -10.25 28.01 -4.19
N THR A 95 -10.43 28.58 -2.99
CA THR A 95 -11.67 28.59 -2.21
C THR A 95 -12.32 29.99 -2.18
N PRO A 96 -12.85 30.52 -3.30
CA PRO A 96 -13.62 31.76 -3.24
C PRO A 96 -14.98 31.49 -2.57
N GLY A 97 -15.11 31.87 -1.29
CA GLY A 97 -16.38 31.97 -0.59
C GLY A 97 -16.80 30.74 0.23
N ALA A 98 -16.12 30.50 1.35
CA ALA A 98 -16.53 29.54 2.39
C ALA A 98 -17.79 29.97 3.19
N GLY A 99 -18.74 30.65 2.54
CA GLY A 99 -20.01 31.06 3.12
C GLY A 99 -21.11 31.03 2.06
N GLY A 100 -22.12 30.17 2.25
CA GLY A 100 -23.30 30.10 1.38
C GLY A 100 -23.66 28.74 0.77
N GLY A 101 -22.93 27.66 1.10
CA GLY A 101 -23.29 26.29 0.66
C GLY A 101 -22.83 25.90 -0.75
N VAL A 102 -21.93 26.67 -1.37
CA VAL A 102 -21.29 26.35 -2.65
C VAL A 102 -20.06 25.46 -2.40
N PRO A 103 -19.94 24.27 -3.02
CA PRO A 103 -18.75 23.43 -2.87
C PRO A 103 -17.53 24.08 -3.53
N PRO A 104 -16.34 23.99 -2.92
CA PRO A 104 -15.14 24.44 -3.57
C PRO A 104 -14.87 23.59 -4.82
N PRO A 105 -14.27 24.16 -5.88
CA PRO A 105 -13.91 23.40 -7.08
C PRO A 105 -13.10 22.13 -6.78
N THR A 106 -12.23 22.18 -5.76
CA THR A 106 -11.42 21.02 -5.31
C THR A 106 -12.27 19.83 -4.84
N ALA A 107 -13.56 20.02 -4.53
CA ALA A 107 -14.48 18.93 -4.25
C ALA A 107 -14.72 17.99 -5.45
N ALA A 108 -14.36 18.41 -6.67
CA ALA A 108 -14.41 17.54 -7.85
C ALA A 108 -13.25 16.53 -7.90
N LEU A 109 -12.18 16.73 -7.10
CA LEU A 109 -10.98 15.90 -7.15
C LEU A 109 -11.24 14.46 -6.71
N GLU A 110 -11.94 14.25 -5.59
CA GLU A 110 -12.22 12.89 -5.10
C GLU A 110 -13.00 12.04 -6.14
N PRO A 111 -14.11 12.52 -6.73
CA PRO A 111 -14.77 11.83 -7.83
C PRO A 111 -13.87 11.59 -9.06
N LEU A 112 -13.03 12.57 -9.43
CA LEU A 112 -12.08 12.40 -10.54
C LEU A 112 -11.04 11.32 -10.25
N ILE A 113 -10.50 11.28 -9.04
CA ILE A 113 -9.60 10.23 -8.58
C ILE A 113 -10.29 8.87 -8.70
N HIS A 114 -11.54 8.73 -8.27
CA HIS A 114 -12.28 7.48 -8.39
C HIS A 114 -12.44 7.02 -9.84
N VAL A 115 -12.85 7.92 -10.74
CA VAL A 115 -13.00 7.61 -12.17
C VAL A 115 -11.67 7.17 -12.79
N VAL A 116 -10.60 7.93 -12.56
CA VAL A 116 -9.27 7.64 -13.08
C VAL A 116 -8.72 6.32 -12.51
N THR A 117 -8.89 6.09 -11.20
CA THR A 117 -8.48 4.86 -10.52
C THR A 117 -9.18 3.65 -11.12
N ARG A 118 -10.50 3.73 -11.32
CA ARG A 118 -11.30 2.65 -11.92
C ARG A 118 -10.85 2.31 -13.34
N VAL A 119 -10.52 3.34 -14.12
CA VAL A 119 -10.04 3.20 -15.50
C VAL A 119 -8.63 2.59 -15.54
N ALA A 120 -7.71 3.05 -14.69
CA ALA A 120 -6.37 2.51 -14.55
C ALA A 120 -6.37 1.04 -14.10
N LYS A 121 -7.28 0.69 -13.18
CA LYS A 121 -7.42 -0.68 -12.65
C LYS A 121 -8.01 -1.65 -13.68
N GLY A 122 -8.94 -1.18 -14.51
CA GLY A 122 -9.60 -1.97 -15.54
C GLY A 122 -10.63 -2.98 -15.01
N PRO A 123 -11.32 -3.71 -15.91
CA PRO A 123 -12.36 -4.67 -15.52
C PRO A 123 -11.76 -5.92 -14.84
N GLY A 124 -12.30 -6.31 -13.69
CA GLY A 124 -11.98 -7.60 -13.04
C GLY A 124 -11.08 -7.54 -11.81
N LYS A 125 -10.74 -6.35 -11.32
CA LYS A 125 -10.21 -6.15 -9.97
C LYS A 125 -11.12 -5.13 -9.26
N ASP A 126 -12.29 -5.51 -8.76
CA ASP A 126 -13.08 -4.55 -7.97
C ASP A 126 -12.36 -4.19 -6.66
N VAL A 127 -12.48 -2.93 -6.22
CA VAL A 127 -12.20 -2.50 -4.84
C VAL A 127 -13.55 -2.47 -4.13
N GLY A 128 -13.71 -3.31 -3.11
CA GLY A 128 -14.72 -3.19 -2.06
C GLY A 128 -14.18 -4.00 -0.88
N VAL A 129 -13.65 -3.34 0.16
CA VAL A 129 -14.30 -3.26 1.49
C VAL A 129 -14.99 -4.59 1.85
N GLY A 130 -14.32 -5.38 2.68
CA GLY A 130 -14.85 -6.66 3.18
C GLY A 130 -14.67 -7.80 2.19
N GLU A 131 -13.82 -8.76 2.53
CA GLU A 131 -13.71 -10.06 1.85
C GLU A 131 -14.93 -10.97 2.06
N GLU A 132 -16.11 -10.40 2.35
CA GLU A 132 -17.36 -11.12 2.55
C GLU A 132 -18.44 -10.54 1.62
N ASP A 133 -19.10 -11.42 0.87
CA ASP A 133 -20.19 -11.18 -0.08
C ASP A 133 -19.81 -10.24 -1.26
N TRP A 134 -19.58 -10.67 -2.50
CA TRP A 134 -20.39 -11.54 -3.35
C TRP A 134 -19.48 -12.23 -4.38
N ARG A 135 -18.87 -13.36 -4.04
CA ARG A 135 -18.44 -14.33 -5.07
C ARG A 135 -19.71 -14.99 -5.62
N ALA A 136 -20.41 -14.29 -6.51
CA ALA A 136 -21.40 -14.95 -7.35
C ALA A 136 -20.64 -15.96 -8.22
N GLU A 137 -20.61 -17.21 -7.77
CA GLU A 137 -20.11 -18.34 -8.56
C GLU A 137 -20.81 -18.31 -9.93
N GLY A 138 -20.01 -18.18 -11.00
CA GLY A 138 -20.50 -18.40 -12.37
C GLY A 138 -20.64 -17.17 -13.28
N VAL A 139 -20.27 -15.94 -12.88
CA VAL A 139 -20.11 -14.86 -13.87
C VAL A 139 -18.76 -15.01 -14.57
N PRO A 140 -18.71 -15.29 -15.89
CA PRO A 140 -17.44 -15.43 -16.59
C PRO A 140 -16.64 -14.12 -16.49
N LYS A 141 -15.38 -14.20 -16.02
CA LYS A 141 -14.42 -13.09 -16.09
C LYS A 141 -14.32 -12.67 -17.55
N ARG A 142 -14.93 -11.54 -17.89
CA ARG A 142 -14.85 -10.98 -19.25
C ARG A 142 -13.44 -10.44 -19.42
N GLU A 143 -12.62 -11.15 -20.20
CA GLU A 143 -11.30 -10.65 -20.55
C GLU A 143 -11.43 -9.39 -21.39
N ALA A 144 -10.80 -8.31 -20.93
CA ALA A 144 -10.69 -7.07 -21.71
C ALA A 144 -10.03 -7.36 -23.07
N CYS A 145 -10.59 -6.80 -24.14
CA CYS A 145 -10.02 -7.00 -25.48
C CYS A 145 -8.62 -6.38 -25.59
N ALA A 146 -7.82 -6.83 -26.56
CA ALA A 146 -6.44 -6.36 -26.73
C ALA A 146 -6.32 -4.84 -26.85
N ARG A 147 -7.28 -4.18 -27.54
CA ARG A 147 -7.36 -2.72 -27.65
C ARG A 147 -7.57 -2.05 -26.28
N SER A 148 -8.54 -2.51 -25.49
CA SER A 148 -8.82 -1.98 -24.14
C SER A 148 -7.59 -2.10 -23.23
N ARG A 149 -6.88 -3.23 -23.30
CA ARG A 149 -5.65 -3.45 -22.53
C ARG A 149 -4.51 -2.51 -22.95
N ALA A 150 -4.30 -2.34 -24.26
CA ALA A 150 -3.27 -1.43 -24.79
C ALA A 150 -3.56 0.03 -24.41
N MET A 151 -4.78 0.51 -24.66
CA MET A 151 -5.16 1.89 -24.32
C MET A 151 -5.10 2.15 -22.81
N ARG A 152 -5.39 1.14 -21.97
CA ARG A 152 -5.20 1.27 -20.52
C ARG A 152 -3.73 1.37 -20.12
N ALA A 153 -2.85 0.59 -20.76
CA ALA A 153 -1.41 0.68 -20.52
C ALA A 153 -0.85 2.06 -20.92
N ASP A 154 -1.33 2.62 -22.03
CA ASP A 154 -0.99 3.98 -22.48
C ASP A 154 -1.56 5.04 -21.54
N PHE A 155 -2.78 4.83 -21.03
CA PHE A 155 -3.41 5.74 -20.06
C PHE A 155 -2.66 5.76 -18.71
N VAL A 156 -2.22 4.61 -18.21
CA VAL A 156 -1.36 4.53 -17.02
C VAL A 156 -0.04 5.27 -17.26
N GLU A 157 0.55 5.13 -18.45
CA GLU A 157 1.76 5.87 -18.81
C GLU A 157 1.53 7.37 -18.82
N LEU A 158 0.41 7.82 -19.40
CA LEU A 158 0.00 9.22 -19.41
C LEU A 158 -0.14 9.77 -17.97
N LEU A 159 -0.74 9.03 -17.05
CA LEU A 159 -0.86 9.45 -15.65
C LEU A 159 0.51 9.66 -15.00
N VAL A 160 1.41 8.69 -15.15
CA VAL A 160 2.76 8.77 -14.60
C VAL A 160 3.52 9.94 -15.23
N ALA A 161 3.56 10.03 -16.56
CA ALA A 161 4.25 11.08 -17.29
C ALA A 161 3.66 12.48 -17.05
N SER A 162 2.39 12.58 -16.64
CA SER A 162 1.76 13.85 -16.29
C SER A 162 2.15 14.35 -14.89
N GLY A 163 2.90 13.59 -14.09
CA GLY A 163 3.27 13.95 -12.71
C GLY A 163 2.22 13.57 -11.67
N ALA A 164 1.38 12.55 -11.93
CA ALA A 164 0.36 12.13 -10.97
C ALA A 164 0.96 11.62 -9.65
N VAL A 165 2.13 11.00 -9.67
CA VAL A 165 2.81 10.49 -8.45
C VAL A 165 3.28 11.66 -7.58
N ASP A 166 3.88 12.69 -8.17
CA ASP A 166 4.29 13.93 -7.49
C ASP A 166 3.10 14.67 -6.87
N ALA A 167 1.99 14.72 -7.61
CA ALA A 167 0.78 15.37 -7.13
C ALA A 167 0.11 14.58 -5.99
N LEU A 168 0.17 13.24 -6.02
CA LEU A 168 -0.26 12.39 -4.91
C LEU A 168 0.66 12.56 -3.69
N ALA A 169 1.98 12.64 -3.87
CA ALA A 169 2.92 12.94 -2.79
C ALA A 169 2.61 14.29 -2.13
N SER A 170 2.33 15.31 -2.94
CA SER A 170 1.91 16.65 -2.47
C SER A 170 0.59 16.60 -1.69
N LEU A 171 -0.38 15.79 -2.15
CA LEU A 171 -1.63 15.56 -1.43
C LEU A 171 -1.39 14.89 -0.07
N PHE A 172 -0.51 13.89 0.00
CA PHE A 172 -0.20 13.18 1.25
C PHE A 172 0.53 14.06 2.26
N ALA A 173 1.46 14.91 1.81
CA ALA A 173 2.19 15.86 2.64
C ALA A 173 1.29 16.89 3.36
N LEU A 174 0.05 17.11 2.89
CA LEU A 174 -0.91 17.97 3.61
C LEU A 174 -1.30 17.41 4.96
N HIS A 175 -1.18 16.10 5.13
CA HIS A 175 -1.46 15.45 6.40
C HIS A 175 -0.41 15.77 7.47
N ASP A 176 0.73 16.36 7.12
CA ASP A 176 1.78 16.79 8.06
C ASP A 176 1.36 17.99 8.92
N ARG A 177 0.26 18.67 8.56
CA ARG A 177 -0.18 19.88 9.26
C ARG A 177 -0.73 19.53 10.65
N PRO A 178 -0.31 20.25 11.70
CA PRO A 178 -0.80 20.02 13.05
C PRO A 178 -2.30 20.28 13.12
N LYS A 179 -3.05 19.28 13.58
CA LYS A 179 -4.51 19.35 13.79
C LYS A 179 -4.83 19.59 15.26
N GLN A 180 -5.96 20.25 15.52
CA GLN A 180 -6.45 20.47 16.89
C GLN A 180 -7.11 19.21 17.47
N ASP A 181 -7.81 18.43 16.63
CA ASP A 181 -8.55 17.23 17.01
C ASP A 181 -8.06 15.99 16.25
N VAL A 182 -8.23 14.83 16.88
CA VAL A 182 -7.94 13.52 16.28
C VAL A 182 -9.07 13.15 15.31
N GLU A 183 -8.96 13.63 14.09
CA GLU A 183 -9.86 13.31 12.98
C GLU A 183 -9.40 12.06 12.21
N PRO A 184 -10.32 11.31 11.58
CA PRO A 184 -9.93 10.27 10.63
C PRO A 184 -9.06 10.83 9.50
N VAL A 185 -8.19 9.97 8.96
CA VAL A 185 -7.45 10.27 7.73
C VAL A 185 -8.46 10.61 6.63
N PRO A 186 -8.34 11.76 5.95
CA PRO A 186 -9.35 12.25 5.01
C PRO A 186 -9.68 11.30 3.85
N PRO A 187 -10.93 11.25 3.36
CA PRO A 187 -11.32 10.44 2.20
C PRO A 187 -10.47 10.68 0.95
N ALA A 188 -10.07 11.94 0.68
CA ALA A 188 -9.19 12.28 -0.44
C ALA A 188 -7.82 11.59 -0.38
N ILE A 189 -7.22 11.46 0.82
CA ILE A 189 -5.96 10.71 1.01
C ILE A 189 -6.19 9.23 0.68
N ILE A 190 -7.30 8.66 1.16
CA ILE A 190 -7.65 7.24 0.90
C ILE A 190 -7.88 7.02 -0.60
N ALA A 191 -8.56 7.94 -1.29
CA ALA A 191 -8.73 7.90 -2.73
C ALA A 191 -7.37 7.98 -3.46
N GLY A 192 -6.47 8.85 -3.01
CA GLY A 192 -5.11 8.95 -3.53
C GLY A 192 -4.29 7.67 -3.34
N LEU A 193 -4.37 7.02 -2.17
CA LEU A 193 -3.72 5.73 -1.91
C LEU A 193 -4.23 4.65 -2.88
N ARG A 194 -5.55 4.60 -3.13
CA ARG A 194 -6.17 3.67 -4.10
C ARG A 194 -5.74 3.96 -5.53
N MET A 195 -5.56 5.24 -5.89
CA MET A 195 -5.04 5.62 -7.20
C MET A 195 -3.59 5.15 -7.37
N LEU A 196 -2.74 5.36 -6.37
CA LEU A 196 -1.37 4.87 -6.38
C LEU A 196 -1.32 3.34 -6.45
N GLU A 197 -2.22 2.66 -5.73
CA GLU A 197 -2.40 1.21 -5.82
C GLU A 197 -2.69 0.78 -7.25
N ALA A 198 -3.64 1.43 -7.93
CA ALA A 198 -3.99 1.11 -9.31
C ALA A 198 -2.83 1.33 -10.30
N LEU A 199 -2.01 2.37 -10.09
CA LEU A 199 -0.81 2.63 -10.90
C LEU A 199 0.24 1.52 -10.70
N LEU A 200 0.50 1.15 -9.44
CA LEU A 200 1.40 0.05 -9.10
C LEU A 200 0.89 -1.26 -9.69
N ASP A 201 -0.36 -1.62 -9.44
CA ASP A 201 -0.99 -2.85 -9.90
C ASP A 201 -0.97 -3.06 -11.42
N ALA A 202 -0.88 -1.97 -12.18
CA ALA A 202 -0.76 -1.99 -13.63
C ALA A 202 0.65 -2.31 -14.12
N ARG A 203 1.68 -2.17 -13.28
CA ARG A 203 3.09 -2.25 -13.66
C ARG A 203 3.90 -3.28 -12.86
N VAL A 204 3.53 -3.57 -11.61
CA VAL A 204 4.28 -4.48 -10.73
C VAL A 204 4.32 -5.90 -11.31
N PRO A 205 5.48 -6.59 -11.25
CA PRO A 205 5.59 -8.00 -11.63
C PRO A 205 4.60 -8.84 -10.84
N ALA A 206 3.97 -9.87 -11.44
CA ALA A 206 2.91 -10.66 -10.83
C ALA A 206 3.22 -11.12 -9.38
N PRO A 207 2.23 -11.22 -8.48
CA PRO A 207 2.46 -11.68 -7.12
C PRO A 207 3.14 -13.05 -7.14
N GLY A 208 4.17 -13.23 -6.31
CA GLY A 208 4.93 -14.48 -6.27
C GLY A 208 5.97 -14.63 -7.37
N ALA A 209 6.20 -13.61 -8.22
CA ALA A 209 7.37 -13.55 -9.08
C ALA A 209 8.62 -13.78 -8.23
N GLU A 210 9.43 -14.73 -8.65
CA GLU A 210 10.57 -15.18 -7.89
C GLU A 210 11.71 -14.18 -8.03
N LEU A 211 12.50 -14.01 -6.97
CA LEU A 211 13.69 -13.16 -7.03
C LEU A 211 14.73 -13.82 -7.94
N GLY A 212 15.13 -13.09 -8.99
CA GLY A 212 16.13 -13.54 -9.97
C GLY A 212 17.51 -13.74 -9.35
N GLU A 213 18.36 -14.51 -10.03
CA GLU A 213 19.71 -14.89 -9.55
C GLU A 213 20.64 -13.69 -9.33
N ASP A 214 20.41 -12.57 -10.02
CA ASP A 214 21.19 -11.34 -9.91
C ASP A 214 21.16 -10.72 -8.51
N HIS A 215 20.07 -10.93 -7.76
CA HIS A 215 19.94 -10.43 -6.38
C HIS A 215 20.87 -11.17 -5.40
N ALA A 216 21.39 -12.35 -5.76
CA ALA A 216 22.30 -13.11 -4.93
C ALA A 216 23.78 -12.72 -5.12
N ALA A 217 24.10 -11.85 -6.09
CA ALA A 217 25.48 -11.61 -6.53
C ALA A 217 26.38 -10.91 -5.48
N GLY A 218 25.80 -10.16 -4.53
CA GLY A 218 26.55 -9.37 -3.55
C GLY A 218 27.24 -10.16 -2.43
N ILE A 219 26.83 -11.40 -2.14
CA ILE A 219 27.30 -12.15 -0.95
C ILE A 219 28.47 -13.07 -1.26
N ARG A 220 28.58 -13.55 -2.51
CA ARG A 220 29.68 -14.45 -2.92
C ARG A 220 31.05 -13.77 -2.99
N SER A 221 31.11 -12.44 -2.85
CA SER A 221 32.35 -11.65 -2.83
C SER A 221 32.70 -11.21 -1.41
N SER A 222 32.87 -12.16 -0.49
CA SER A 222 33.46 -11.88 0.82
C SER A 222 34.97 -11.62 0.67
N GLY A 223 35.33 -10.35 0.44
CA GLY A 223 36.73 -9.97 0.27
C GLY A 223 36.99 -8.49 -0.03
N GLY A 224 36.41 -7.57 0.75
CA GLY A 224 36.86 -6.18 0.80
C GLY A 224 36.32 -5.23 -0.27
N ALA A 225 36.01 -4.02 0.18
CA ALA A 225 35.49 -2.85 -0.55
C ALA A 225 34.05 -2.96 -1.06
N ALA A 226 33.26 -1.93 -0.72
CA ALA A 226 31.93 -1.67 -1.25
C ALA A 226 32.02 -1.58 -2.79
N ALA A 227 31.75 -2.69 -3.47
CA ALA A 227 31.65 -2.70 -4.92
C ALA A 227 30.37 -1.96 -5.30
N SER A 228 30.54 -0.78 -5.90
CA SER A 228 29.46 -0.06 -6.57
C SER A 228 28.75 -1.00 -7.54
N ARG A 229 27.43 -1.18 -7.35
CA ARG A 229 26.56 -1.93 -8.25
C ARG A 229 26.77 -1.44 -9.70
N PRO A 230 26.70 -2.35 -10.70
CA PRO A 230 26.86 -1.95 -12.07
C PRO A 230 25.72 -0.99 -12.45
N ALA A 231 26.08 0.24 -12.84
CA ALA A 231 25.18 1.29 -13.29
C ALA A 231 24.34 0.89 -14.54
N THR A 232 24.54 -0.31 -15.07
CA THR A 232 23.93 -0.83 -16.29
C THR A 232 22.50 -1.36 -16.13
N SER A 233 21.97 -1.61 -14.91
CA SER A 233 20.54 -1.98 -14.77
C SER A 233 19.60 -0.78 -14.86
N LEU A 234 20.04 0.39 -14.35
CA LEU A 234 19.25 1.63 -14.34
C LEU A 234 18.91 2.13 -15.75
N VAL A 235 19.79 1.90 -16.73
CA VAL A 235 19.60 2.36 -18.11
C VAL A 235 18.59 1.47 -18.87
N THR A 236 18.50 0.18 -18.54
CA THR A 236 17.51 -0.74 -19.14
C THR A 236 16.12 -0.61 -18.53
N ASP A 237 16.02 -0.16 -17.28
CA ASP A 237 14.73 -0.01 -16.59
C ASP A 237 13.88 1.12 -17.20
N CYS A 238 14.50 2.22 -17.63
CA CYS A 238 13.85 3.39 -18.23
C CYS A 238 13.16 3.13 -19.58
N GLU A 239 13.49 2.03 -20.28
CA GLU A 239 12.83 1.65 -21.55
C GLU A 239 11.56 0.81 -21.32
N SER A 240 11.30 0.39 -20.08
CA SER A 240 10.08 -0.33 -19.72
C SER A 240 8.99 0.62 -19.20
N PRO A 241 7.69 0.34 -19.42
CA PRO A 241 6.59 1.11 -18.81
C PRO A 241 6.58 1.06 -17.26
N ALA A 242 7.35 0.16 -16.65
CA ALA A 242 7.57 0.16 -15.20
C ALA A 242 8.65 1.16 -14.78
N GLY A 243 9.61 1.48 -15.65
CA GLY A 243 10.72 2.37 -15.39
C GLY A 243 10.31 3.80 -15.05
N SER A 244 9.37 4.38 -15.80
CA SER A 244 8.85 5.72 -15.53
C SER A 244 8.17 5.79 -14.16
N LEU A 245 7.40 4.77 -13.79
CA LEU A 245 6.76 4.70 -12.47
C LEU A 245 7.79 4.51 -11.35
N ILE A 246 8.79 3.64 -11.54
CA ILE A 246 9.88 3.45 -10.55
C ILE A 246 10.66 4.75 -10.37
N ALA A 247 10.96 5.47 -11.44
CA ALA A 247 11.64 6.76 -11.38
C ALA A 247 10.83 7.78 -10.59
N ALA A 248 9.54 7.96 -10.92
CA ALA A 248 8.65 8.85 -10.19
C ALA A 248 8.54 8.47 -8.70
N LEU A 249 8.44 7.18 -8.38
CA LEU A 249 8.44 6.70 -7.00
C LEU A 249 9.75 7.01 -6.27
N ARG A 250 10.91 6.83 -6.91
CA ARG A 250 12.21 7.14 -6.31
C ARG A 250 12.37 8.65 -6.04
N GLU A 251 11.98 9.48 -6.99
CA GLU A 251 12.04 10.95 -6.89
C GLU A 251 11.13 11.49 -5.78
N THR A 252 9.97 10.85 -5.58
CA THR A 252 8.97 11.26 -4.58
C THR A 252 9.07 10.51 -3.26
N ALA A 253 10.19 9.82 -2.97
CA ALA A 253 10.36 9.07 -1.73
C ALA A 253 9.23 8.04 -1.49
N LEU A 254 8.91 7.27 -2.53
CA LEU A 254 7.76 6.36 -2.64
C LEU A 254 6.43 7.10 -2.41
N ALA A 255 6.25 8.23 -3.11
CA ALA A 255 5.13 9.15 -2.94
C ALA A 255 4.95 9.69 -1.51
N GLY A 256 5.98 9.69 -0.66
CA GLY A 256 5.88 10.13 0.74
C GLY A 256 5.04 9.21 1.63
N LEU A 257 4.86 7.95 1.22
CA LEU A 257 4.05 6.96 1.97
C LEU A 257 4.49 6.76 3.44
N PRO A 258 5.79 6.62 3.78
CA PRO A 258 6.21 6.53 5.17
C PRO A 258 5.97 7.83 5.95
N SER A 259 6.21 8.98 5.32
CA SER A 259 6.06 10.29 5.93
C SER A 259 4.60 10.57 6.27
N LEU A 260 3.65 10.18 5.41
CA LEU A 260 2.21 10.25 5.69
C LEU A 260 1.85 9.60 7.04
N LEU A 261 2.34 8.38 7.30
CA LEU A 261 2.06 7.69 8.56
C LEU A 261 2.86 8.27 9.72
N THR A 262 4.13 8.62 9.49
CA THR A 262 5.00 9.19 10.53
C THR A 262 4.46 10.53 11.03
N SER A 263 3.88 11.34 10.16
CA SER A 263 3.17 12.56 10.53
C SER A 263 1.97 12.34 11.45
N VAL A 264 1.21 11.25 11.23
CA VAL A 264 0.17 10.84 12.19
C VAL A 264 0.80 10.52 13.55
N LEU A 265 1.90 9.77 13.57
CA LEU A 265 2.59 9.42 14.81
C LEU A 265 3.09 10.66 15.54
N LEU A 266 3.75 11.60 14.84
CA LEU A 266 4.25 12.84 15.42
C LEU A 266 3.12 13.72 15.99
N GLN A 267 1.95 13.77 15.34
CA GLN A 267 0.78 14.46 15.87
C GLN A 267 0.25 13.78 17.14
N THR A 268 0.23 12.45 17.15
CA THR A 268 -0.11 11.67 18.35
C THR A 268 0.89 11.94 19.48
N GLU A 269 2.20 12.00 19.23
CA GLU A 269 3.20 12.37 20.23
C GLU A 269 3.01 13.78 20.76
N ALA A 270 2.74 14.75 19.88
CA ALA A 270 2.47 16.13 20.26
C ALA A 270 1.23 16.24 21.18
N THR A 271 0.22 15.40 20.91
CA THR A 271 -1.02 15.33 21.71
C THR A 271 -0.78 14.69 23.07
N LEU A 272 -0.05 13.57 23.11
CA LEU A 272 0.23 12.83 24.35
C LEU A 272 1.37 13.41 25.18
N ARG A 273 2.23 14.23 24.59
CA ARG A 273 3.48 14.77 25.17
C ARG A 273 4.45 13.68 25.65
N ILE A 274 4.36 12.50 25.05
CA ILE A 274 5.26 11.36 25.27
C ILE A 274 5.51 10.67 23.92
N PRO A 275 6.67 9.99 23.75
CA PRO A 275 6.93 9.21 22.54
C PRO A 275 5.92 8.08 22.36
N VAL A 276 5.47 7.80 21.13
CA VAL A 276 4.43 6.78 20.87
C VAL A 276 4.85 5.36 21.27
N LEU A 277 6.15 5.08 21.25
CA LEU A 277 6.72 3.80 21.65
C LEU A 277 6.81 3.61 23.17
N GLN A 278 6.66 4.68 23.96
CA GLN A 278 6.74 4.60 25.42
C GLN A 278 5.48 3.97 26.03
N ASP A 279 4.31 4.27 25.48
CA ASP A 279 3.02 3.68 25.87
C ASP A 279 2.17 3.42 24.61
N PRO A 280 2.35 2.25 23.96
CA PRO A 280 1.62 1.91 22.74
C PRO A 280 0.10 1.90 22.93
N ALA A 281 -0.41 1.56 24.11
CA ALA A 281 -1.84 1.53 24.40
C ALA A 281 -2.45 2.94 24.53
N ALA A 282 -1.72 3.89 25.15
CA ALA A 282 -2.10 5.29 25.12
C ALA A 282 -2.03 5.87 23.70
N ALA A 283 -0.97 5.56 22.95
CA ALA A 283 -0.85 5.94 21.54
C ALA A 283 -2.02 5.40 20.72
N ALA A 284 -2.37 4.12 20.85
CA ALA A 284 -3.47 3.47 20.15
C ALA A 284 -4.81 4.20 20.35
N ARG A 285 -5.12 4.67 21.56
CA ARG A 285 -6.34 5.45 21.85
C ARG A 285 -6.34 6.83 21.17
N ALA A 286 -5.17 7.43 21.01
CA ALA A 286 -5.00 8.77 20.45
C ALA A 286 -4.79 8.77 18.92
N LEU A 287 -4.70 7.61 18.28
CA LEU A 287 -4.63 7.50 16.82
C LEU A 287 -5.98 7.80 16.15
N PRO A 288 -5.97 8.24 14.88
CA PRO A 288 -7.15 8.30 14.04
C PRO A 288 -7.88 6.94 13.99
N PRO A 289 -9.23 6.92 13.99
CA PRO A 289 -10.00 5.67 14.06
C PRO A 289 -9.84 4.76 12.83
N ASN A 290 -9.39 5.30 11.70
CA ASN A 290 -9.09 4.55 10.48
C ASN A 290 -7.58 4.32 10.27
N PHE A 291 -6.74 4.60 11.26
CA PHE A 291 -5.28 4.47 11.14
C PHE A 291 -4.84 3.07 10.71
N VAL A 292 -5.36 2.02 11.35
CA VAL A 292 -4.96 0.63 11.03
C VAL A 292 -5.22 0.30 9.56
N GLY A 293 -6.41 0.60 9.04
CA GLY A 293 -6.73 0.34 7.63
C GLY A 293 -5.90 1.19 6.64
N VAL A 294 -5.56 2.43 7.00
CA VAL A 294 -4.67 3.29 6.19
C VAL A 294 -3.25 2.75 6.23
N ALA A 295 -2.74 2.39 7.40
CA ALA A 295 -1.41 1.81 7.58
C ALA A 295 -1.26 0.51 6.79
N SER A 296 -2.26 -0.38 6.82
CA SER A 296 -2.22 -1.62 6.01
C SER A 296 -2.17 -1.31 4.52
N SER A 297 -2.90 -0.28 4.07
CA SER A 297 -2.88 0.15 2.67
C SER A 297 -1.52 0.71 2.26
N VAL A 298 -0.89 1.53 3.10
CA VAL A 298 0.47 2.03 2.89
C VAL A 298 1.48 0.88 2.83
N LEU A 299 1.42 -0.06 3.77
CA LEU A 299 2.33 -1.21 3.81
C LEU A 299 2.13 -2.15 2.59
N ARG A 300 0.89 -2.32 2.11
CA ARG A 300 0.62 -3.03 0.83
C ARG A 300 1.27 -2.32 -0.36
N LEU A 301 1.19 -0.99 -0.43
CA LEU A 301 1.84 -0.20 -1.48
C LEU A 301 3.37 -0.32 -1.41
N LEU A 302 3.96 -0.26 -0.22
CA LEU A 302 5.39 -0.47 -0.01
C LEU A 302 5.84 -1.91 -0.39
N ASN A 303 5.04 -2.92 -0.06
CA ASN A 303 5.29 -4.29 -0.54
C ASN A 303 5.17 -4.41 -2.06
N ALA A 304 4.24 -3.67 -2.67
CA ALA A 304 4.09 -3.62 -4.12
C ALA A 304 5.30 -2.97 -4.79
N THR A 305 5.88 -1.91 -4.22
CA THR A 305 7.09 -1.29 -4.78
C THR A 305 8.30 -2.23 -4.70
N ALA A 306 8.45 -2.99 -3.61
CA ALA A 306 9.51 -3.98 -3.46
C ALA A 306 9.44 -5.14 -4.48
N ARG A 307 8.30 -5.36 -5.14
CA ARG A 307 8.15 -6.38 -6.20
C ARG A 307 8.84 -6.00 -7.51
N PHE A 308 9.15 -4.73 -7.75
CA PHE A 308 10.04 -4.34 -8.85
C PHE A 308 11.50 -4.77 -8.61
N GLY A 309 11.80 -5.13 -7.36
CA GLY A 309 13.14 -5.36 -6.83
C GLY A 309 13.19 -4.74 -5.44
N PRO A 310 13.68 -5.46 -4.41
CA PRO A 310 13.74 -4.93 -3.05
C PRO A 310 14.50 -3.60 -2.99
N GLU A 311 15.46 -3.39 -3.89
CA GLU A 311 16.27 -2.17 -3.98
C GLU A 311 15.47 -0.92 -4.29
N VAL A 312 14.34 -1.02 -4.99
CA VAL A 312 13.50 0.16 -5.25
C VAL A 312 13.01 0.75 -3.93
N ALA A 313 12.58 -0.11 -3.00
CA ALA A 313 12.18 0.33 -1.66
C ALA A 313 13.40 0.65 -0.78
N GLN A 314 14.45 -0.18 -0.82
CA GLN A 314 15.64 0.03 0.00
C GLN A 314 16.33 1.35 -0.33
N ASP A 315 16.61 1.64 -1.61
CA ASP A 315 17.31 2.86 -2.04
C ASP A 315 16.54 4.12 -1.60
N ALA A 316 15.22 4.13 -1.82
CA ALA A 316 14.38 5.27 -1.48
C ALA A 316 14.33 5.52 0.03
N LEU A 317 14.21 4.45 0.83
CA LEU A 317 14.00 4.56 2.28
C LEU A 317 15.29 4.55 3.10
N SER A 318 16.44 4.30 2.47
CA SER A 318 17.76 4.37 3.13
C SER A 318 18.34 5.78 3.18
N SER A 319 17.62 6.78 2.65
CA SER A 319 18.03 8.18 2.77
C SER A 319 18.13 8.61 4.24
N PRO A 320 19.00 9.57 4.60
CA PRO A 320 19.24 9.94 6.00
C PRO A 320 17.97 10.33 6.76
N ASP A 321 17.05 11.02 6.08
CA ASP A 321 15.80 11.50 6.67
C ASP A 321 14.79 10.35 6.80
N LEU A 322 14.54 9.61 5.71
CA LEU A 322 13.49 8.59 5.67
C LEU A 322 13.85 7.32 6.42
N ARG A 323 15.14 7.01 6.62
CA ARG A 323 15.50 5.79 7.35
C ARG A 323 15.13 5.87 8.83
N VAL A 324 15.17 7.07 9.41
CA VAL A 324 14.74 7.31 10.80
C VAL A 324 13.22 7.22 10.88
N GLU A 325 12.50 7.86 9.96
CA GLU A 325 11.04 7.74 9.86
C GLU A 325 10.59 6.28 9.70
N THR A 326 11.20 5.56 8.76
CA THR A 326 10.92 4.14 8.48
C THR A 326 11.17 3.28 9.71
N HIS A 327 12.28 3.49 10.42
CA HIS A 327 12.59 2.77 11.66
C HIS A 327 11.51 3.01 12.73
N HIS A 328 11.14 4.27 12.98
CA HIS A 328 10.13 4.61 13.98
C HIS A 328 8.75 4.07 13.62
N LEU A 329 8.35 4.22 12.36
CA LEU A 329 7.09 3.74 11.83
C LEU A 329 6.94 2.22 11.99
N LEU A 330 7.91 1.45 11.50
CA LEU A 330 7.84 -0.01 11.58
C LEU A 330 7.91 -0.49 13.03
N SER A 331 8.77 0.11 13.85
CA SER A 331 8.84 -0.22 15.29
C SER A 331 7.51 0.03 16.00
N PHE A 332 6.83 1.14 15.67
CA PHE A 332 5.54 1.48 16.25
C PHE A 332 4.45 0.52 15.79
N ILE A 333 4.38 0.19 14.50
CA ILE A 333 3.36 -0.75 13.98
C ILE A 333 3.50 -2.13 14.65
N LEU A 334 4.71 -2.66 14.78
CA LEU A 334 4.92 -3.92 15.50
C LEU A 334 4.47 -3.82 16.97
N ALA A 335 4.79 -2.72 17.64
CA ALA A 335 4.37 -2.48 19.02
C ALA A 335 2.85 -2.39 19.17
N LEU A 336 2.18 -1.68 18.26
CA LEU A 336 0.74 -1.50 18.22
C LEU A 336 0.02 -2.83 18.02
N CYS A 337 0.42 -3.59 17.00
CA CYS A 337 -0.16 -4.90 16.71
C CYS A 337 0.02 -5.85 17.88
N ALA A 338 1.22 -5.92 18.46
CA ALA A 338 1.49 -6.78 19.62
C ALA A 338 0.65 -6.38 20.85
N SER A 339 0.49 -5.08 21.14
CA SER A 339 -0.27 -4.64 22.32
C SER A 339 -1.78 -4.85 22.18
N GLU A 340 -2.31 -4.82 20.95
CA GLU A 340 -3.77 -4.86 20.69
C GLU A 340 -4.27 -6.24 20.27
N TRP A 341 -3.38 -7.19 20.01
CA TRP A 341 -3.71 -8.52 19.48
C TRP A 341 -4.69 -9.29 20.38
N ASP A 342 -4.32 -9.51 21.64
CA ASP A 342 -5.08 -10.35 22.57
C ASP A 342 -6.48 -9.79 22.83
N SER A 343 -6.61 -8.47 22.96
CA SER A 343 -7.91 -7.82 23.17
C SER A 343 -8.79 -7.93 21.92
N ALA A 344 -8.23 -7.74 20.72
CA ALA A 344 -8.96 -7.90 19.47
C ALA A 344 -9.48 -9.34 19.28
N VAL A 345 -8.64 -10.34 19.56
CA VAL A 345 -9.03 -11.76 19.45
C VAL A 345 -10.10 -12.12 20.47
N ALA A 346 -9.94 -11.70 21.73
CA ALA A 346 -10.93 -11.95 22.80
C ALA A 346 -12.28 -11.30 22.48
N ASN A 347 -12.27 -10.02 22.09
CA ASN A 347 -13.48 -9.26 21.76
C ASN A 347 -14.17 -9.85 20.51
N GLY A 348 -13.41 -10.25 19.48
CA GLY A 348 -13.94 -10.91 18.29
C GLY A 348 -14.59 -12.25 18.60
N ALA A 349 -13.98 -13.07 19.45
CA ALA A 349 -14.55 -14.34 19.89
C ALA A 349 -15.83 -14.15 20.73
N GLU A 350 -15.92 -13.09 21.53
CA GLU A 350 -17.14 -12.76 22.27
C GLU A 350 -18.26 -12.28 21.33
N ALA A 351 -17.95 -11.41 20.37
CA ALA A 351 -18.89 -10.94 19.35
C ALA A 351 -19.50 -12.11 18.57
N GLU A 352 -18.67 -13.06 18.15
CA GLU A 352 -19.12 -14.25 17.42
C GLU A 352 -20.03 -15.15 18.26
N LYS A 353 -19.77 -15.29 19.57
CA LYS A 353 -20.67 -16.02 20.49
C LYS A 353 -22.02 -15.30 20.66
N ARG A 354 -22.02 -13.97 20.70
CA ARG A 354 -23.26 -13.16 20.79
C ARG A 354 -24.08 -13.27 19.50
N ARG A 355 -23.43 -13.25 18.33
CA ARG A 355 -24.06 -13.54 17.02
C ARG A 355 -24.71 -14.92 17.00
N LYS A 356 -23.98 -15.97 17.37
CA LYS A 356 -24.52 -17.35 17.42
C LYS A 356 -25.67 -17.54 18.40
N SER A 357 -25.75 -16.74 19.47
CA SER A 357 -26.83 -16.79 20.46
C SER A 357 -28.03 -15.89 20.13
N GLY A 358 -28.05 -15.25 18.96
CA GLY A 358 -29.13 -14.34 18.54
C GLY A 358 -29.21 -13.06 19.36
N LYS A 359 -28.14 -12.70 20.08
CA LYS A 359 -28.04 -11.51 20.94
C LYS A 359 -27.09 -10.46 20.38
N SER A 360 -26.68 -10.57 19.11
CA SER A 360 -25.85 -9.55 18.48
C SER A 360 -26.57 -8.22 18.44
N SER A 361 -25.87 -7.18 18.82
CA SER A 361 -26.25 -5.82 18.49
C SER A 361 -25.51 -5.44 17.21
N ASP A 362 -26.16 -4.91 16.18
CA ASP A 362 -25.48 -4.31 15.01
C ASP A 362 -24.74 -2.99 15.38
N ALA A 363 -24.25 -2.90 16.62
CA ALA A 363 -23.60 -1.73 17.15
C ALA A 363 -22.22 -1.55 16.47
N PRO A 364 -21.91 -0.35 15.97
CA PRO A 364 -20.60 -0.05 15.43
C PRO A 364 -19.55 -0.20 16.53
N GLY A 365 -18.62 -1.13 16.37
CA GLY A 365 -17.54 -1.39 17.33
C GLY A 365 -17.44 -2.82 17.85
N GLU A 366 -18.45 -3.67 17.60
CA GLU A 366 -18.45 -5.05 18.10
C GLU A 366 -17.25 -5.85 17.54
N GLY A 367 -16.52 -6.55 18.42
CA GLY A 367 -15.38 -7.39 18.03
C GLY A 367 -14.06 -6.67 17.74
N ARG A 368 -13.94 -5.39 18.10
CA ARG A 368 -12.71 -4.59 17.92
C ARG A 368 -11.85 -4.55 19.19
N SER A 369 -10.56 -4.30 19.03
CA SER A 369 -9.60 -4.09 20.11
C SER A 369 -9.98 -2.88 20.98
N ASP A 370 -9.49 -2.88 22.22
CA ASP A 370 -9.89 -1.91 23.23
C ASP A 370 -9.44 -0.47 22.90
N ASN A 371 -8.26 -0.29 22.29
CA ASN A 371 -7.66 1.03 22.08
C ASN A 371 -7.62 1.42 20.60
N ALA A 372 -7.01 0.57 19.77
CA ALA A 372 -6.82 0.84 18.34
C ALA A 372 -8.12 0.77 17.52
N ARG A 373 -9.21 0.25 18.12
CA ARG A 373 -10.52 0.12 17.46
C ARG A 373 -10.40 -0.68 16.16
N ALA A 374 -9.55 -1.71 16.15
CA ALA A 374 -9.32 -2.58 15.01
C ALA A 374 -9.76 -4.01 15.33
N THR A 375 -10.34 -4.69 14.35
CA THR A 375 -10.64 -6.12 14.44
C THR A 375 -9.36 -6.95 14.41
N ALA A 376 -9.42 -8.20 14.88
CA ALA A 376 -8.28 -9.11 14.79
C ALA A 376 -7.80 -9.28 13.34
N ALA A 377 -8.72 -9.33 12.37
CA ALA A 377 -8.40 -9.42 10.94
C ALA A 377 -7.69 -8.16 10.40
N GLU A 378 -8.10 -6.96 10.84
CA GLU A 378 -7.43 -5.70 10.45
C GLU A 378 -6.00 -5.62 11.02
N LEU A 379 -5.80 -6.05 12.27
CA LEU A 379 -4.47 -6.12 12.89
C LEU A 379 -3.59 -7.18 12.25
N GLU A 380 -4.18 -8.32 11.88
CA GLU A 380 -3.51 -9.40 11.17
C GLU A 380 -3.02 -8.95 9.79
N ASP A 381 -3.88 -8.32 8.98
CA ASP A 381 -3.45 -7.76 7.68
C ASP A 381 -2.34 -6.72 7.88
N LEU A 382 -2.46 -5.81 8.85
CA LEU A 382 -1.41 -4.83 9.11
C LEU A 382 -0.08 -5.50 9.46
N LEU A 383 -0.11 -6.49 10.36
CA LEU A 383 1.09 -7.16 10.84
C LEU A 383 1.72 -8.04 9.75
N ASP A 384 0.93 -8.81 8.99
CA ASP A 384 1.40 -9.63 7.88
C ASP A 384 2.10 -8.78 6.81
N GLN A 385 1.51 -7.62 6.45
CA GLN A 385 2.11 -6.69 5.49
C GLN A 385 3.38 -6.04 6.04
N THR A 386 3.41 -5.71 7.34
CA THR A 386 4.58 -5.14 8.00
C THR A 386 5.74 -6.13 8.04
N VAL A 387 5.47 -7.38 8.41
CA VAL A 387 6.47 -8.46 8.44
C VAL A 387 6.99 -8.74 7.03
N LEU A 388 6.11 -8.82 6.03
CA LEU A 388 6.50 -8.98 4.63
C LEU A 388 7.44 -7.86 4.18
N PHE A 389 7.10 -6.62 4.51
CA PHE A 389 7.88 -5.44 4.12
C PHE A 389 9.25 -5.38 4.79
N ILE A 390 9.33 -5.66 6.10
CA ILE A 390 10.60 -5.74 6.83
C ILE A 390 11.53 -6.75 6.17
N GLY A 391 11.00 -7.90 5.74
CA GLY A 391 11.76 -8.92 5.02
C GLY A 391 12.36 -8.40 3.73
N ALA A 392 11.58 -7.70 2.90
CA ALA A 392 12.07 -7.10 1.66
C ALA A 392 13.07 -5.95 1.91
N PHE A 393 12.80 -5.10 2.90
CA PHE A 393 13.62 -3.95 3.26
C PHE A 393 15.01 -4.36 3.79
N ALA A 394 15.10 -5.45 4.54
CA ALA A 394 16.36 -5.95 5.10
C ALA A 394 17.10 -6.93 4.18
N LEU A 395 16.44 -7.48 3.16
CA LEU A 395 16.97 -8.54 2.31
C LEU A 395 18.32 -8.13 1.69
N LEU A 396 19.38 -8.80 2.16
CA LEU A 396 20.76 -8.65 1.68
C LEU A 396 21.27 -7.19 1.68
N CYS A 397 20.72 -6.36 2.58
CA CYS A 397 21.11 -4.97 2.77
C CYS A 397 21.63 -4.77 4.21
N PRO A 398 22.95 -4.87 4.44
CA PRO A 398 23.53 -4.76 5.79
C PRO A 398 23.17 -3.45 6.50
N ALA A 399 23.16 -2.32 5.77
CA ALA A 399 22.80 -1.03 6.35
C ALA A 399 21.36 -0.99 6.89
N ASN A 400 20.44 -1.73 6.25
CA ASN A 400 19.05 -1.85 6.68
C ASN A 400 18.88 -2.92 7.76
N GLN A 401 19.66 -4.01 7.71
CA GLN A 401 19.74 -5.00 8.79
C GLN A 401 20.23 -4.36 10.11
N ASP A 402 21.26 -3.50 10.04
CA ASP A 402 21.74 -2.70 11.16
C ASP A 402 20.67 -1.74 11.70
N MET A 403 19.91 -1.11 10.79
CA MET A 403 18.82 -0.18 11.14
C MET A 403 17.75 -0.84 12.04
N LEU A 404 17.52 -2.15 11.90
CA LEU A 404 16.57 -2.87 12.74
C LEU A 404 16.98 -2.89 14.22
N CYS A 405 18.28 -2.72 14.50
CA CYS A 405 18.84 -2.72 15.85
C CYS A 405 18.95 -1.31 16.47
N TRP A 406 18.46 -0.28 15.79
CA TRP A 406 18.55 1.09 16.30
C TRP A 406 17.58 1.36 17.45
N GLY A 407 17.86 2.45 18.18
CA GLY A 407 17.01 2.94 19.24
C GLY A 407 17.20 2.23 20.58
N ARG A 408 16.25 2.47 21.49
CA ARG A 408 16.22 1.83 22.81
C ARG A 408 15.52 0.47 22.72
N ALA A 409 16.00 -0.50 23.49
CA ALA A 409 15.32 -1.78 23.62
C ALA A 409 13.87 -1.63 24.17
N PRO A 410 12.90 -2.43 23.67
CA PRO A 410 13.05 -3.39 22.59
C PRO A 410 13.14 -2.70 21.21
N THR A 411 14.22 -2.99 20.49
CA THR A 411 14.47 -2.53 19.11
C THR A 411 13.54 -3.24 18.13
N LEU A 412 13.42 -2.75 16.89
CA LEU A 412 12.61 -3.41 15.85
C LEU A 412 13.00 -4.89 15.71
N MET A 413 14.30 -5.19 15.69
CA MET A 413 14.82 -6.55 15.62
C MET A 413 14.37 -7.42 16.80
N GLN A 414 14.34 -6.87 18.02
CA GLN A 414 13.89 -7.60 19.22
C GLN A 414 12.36 -7.78 19.25
N ARG A 415 11.60 -6.86 18.65
CA ARG A 415 10.14 -6.96 18.54
C ARG A 415 9.68 -8.05 17.59
N LEU A 416 10.53 -8.48 16.64
CA LEU A 416 10.18 -9.57 15.72
C LEU A 416 9.96 -10.88 16.51
N PRO A 417 10.92 -11.39 17.32
CA PRO A 417 10.70 -12.50 18.25
C PRO A 417 9.49 -12.35 19.19
N ASP A 418 9.16 -11.13 19.60
CA ASP A 418 8.07 -10.83 20.55
C ASP A 418 6.66 -10.74 19.91
N LEU A 419 6.52 -11.07 18.63
CA LEU A 419 5.22 -11.10 17.96
C LEU A 419 4.24 -12.10 18.58
N PRO A 420 2.92 -11.95 18.36
CA PRO A 420 1.91 -12.85 18.91
C PRO A 420 2.22 -14.33 18.64
N PHE A 421 1.90 -15.19 19.61
CA PHE A 421 2.28 -16.61 19.61
C PHE A 421 1.81 -17.36 18.35
N GLU A 422 0.71 -16.94 17.71
CA GLU A 422 0.23 -17.49 16.45
C GLU A 422 1.28 -17.46 15.34
N TYR A 423 2.16 -16.45 15.32
CA TYR A 423 3.27 -16.30 14.35
C TYR A 423 4.39 -17.33 14.51
N TYR A 424 4.38 -18.08 15.61
CA TYR A 424 5.35 -19.13 15.91
C TYR A 424 4.74 -20.53 15.95
N SER A 425 3.41 -20.63 15.92
CA SER A 425 2.70 -21.89 16.15
C SER A 425 1.79 -22.30 15.00
N SER A 426 1.22 -21.34 14.27
CA SER A 426 0.34 -21.63 13.14
C SER A 426 1.16 -21.79 11.84
N PRO A 427 0.90 -22.83 11.02
CA PRO A 427 1.62 -23.01 9.74
C PRO A 427 1.47 -21.82 8.79
N GLU A 428 0.33 -21.14 8.85
CA GLU A 428 0.06 -19.93 8.07
C GLU A 428 0.99 -18.79 8.49
N LYS A 429 1.00 -18.41 9.77
CA LYS A 429 1.80 -17.27 10.21
C LYS A 429 3.30 -17.58 10.29
N ILE A 430 3.69 -18.85 10.44
CA ILE A 430 5.08 -19.29 10.22
C ILE A 430 5.51 -19.00 8.77
N ALA A 431 4.65 -19.32 7.79
CA ALA A 431 4.94 -19.01 6.38
C ALA A 431 5.00 -17.50 6.09
N VAL A 432 4.37 -16.66 6.93
CA VAL A 432 4.54 -15.21 6.89
C VAL A 432 5.85 -14.78 7.54
N LEU A 433 6.14 -15.20 8.77
CA LEU A 433 7.25 -14.66 9.57
C LEU A 433 8.62 -15.21 9.21
N PHE A 434 8.75 -16.53 9.03
CA PHE A 434 10.07 -17.17 8.96
C PHE A 434 10.91 -16.71 7.76
N PRO A 435 10.34 -16.48 6.56
CA PRO A 435 11.10 -15.84 5.48
C PRO A 435 11.67 -14.47 5.86
N THR A 436 10.97 -13.68 6.67
CA THR A 436 11.50 -12.40 7.18
C THR A 436 12.63 -12.62 8.16
N LEU A 437 12.51 -13.60 9.08
CA LEU A 437 13.61 -13.95 9.99
C LEU A 437 14.88 -14.36 9.24
N VAL A 438 14.73 -15.10 8.13
CA VAL A 438 15.85 -15.41 7.23
C VAL A 438 16.44 -14.12 6.64
N SER A 439 15.62 -13.26 6.03
CA SER A 439 16.09 -12.02 5.38
C SER A 439 16.79 -11.04 6.34
N VAL A 440 16.32 -10.91 7.57
CA VAL A 440 16.89 -9.97 8.55
C VAL A 440 18.18 -10.48 9.21
N ALA A 441 18.41 -11.80 9.23
CA ALA A 441 19.55 -12.40 9.95
C ALA A 441 20.61 -13.04 9.05
N PHE A 442 20.25 -13.48 7.85
CA PHE A 442 21.20 -14.10 6.93
C PHE A 442 22.33 -13.12 6.57
N GLY A 443 23.57 -13.56 6.73
CA GLY A 443 24.76 -12.73 6.53
C GLY A 443 24.98 -11.64 7.60
N HIS A 444 24.16 -11.58 8.66
CA HIS A 444 24.25 -10.55 9.70
C HIS A 444 24.41 -11.15 11.10
N ALA A 445 25.64 -11.20 11.61
CA ALA A 445 25.96 -11.90 12.86
C ALA A 445 25.26 -11.32 14.11
N THR A 446 25.06 -9.99 14.16
CA THR A 446 24.35 -9.35 15.28
C THR A 446 22.87 -9.72 15.28
N ASN A 447 22.20 -9.65 14.13
CA ASN A 447 20.78 -9.98 14.04
C ASN A 447 20.55 -11.47 14.30
N ARG A 448 21.41 -12.34 13.74
CA ARG A 448 21.37 -13.78 14.03
C ARG A 448 21.46 -14.07 15.53
N ARG A 449 22.39 -13.42 16.25
CA ARG A 449 22.52 -13.58 17.71
C ARG A 449 21.28 -13.08 18.47
N LEU A 450 20.70 -11.95 18.06
CA LEU A 450 19.49 -11.42 18.68
C LEU A 450 18.30 -12.36 18.50
N ILE A 451 18.12 -12.96 17.31
CA ILE A 451 17.11 -14.02 17.12
C ILE A 451 17.41 -15.20 18.04
N ALA A 452 18.67 -15.65 18.12
CA ALA A 452 19.05 -16.81 18.92
C ALA A 452 18.78 -16.66 20.43
N HIS A 453 18.71 -15.42 20.93
CA HIS A 453 18.38 -15.15 22.33
C HIS A 453 16.89 -15.41 22.64
N GLU A 454 16.01 -15.19 21.67
CA GLU A 454 14.55 -15.24 21.88
C GLU A 454 13.90 -16.46 21.19
N LEU A 455 14.54 -17.02 20.15
CA LEU A 455 14.02 -18.08 19.30
C LEU A 455 15.10 -19.09 18.88
N SER A 456 14.74 -20.38 18.82
CA SER A 456 15.63 -21.41 18.29
C SER A 456 15.92 -21.21 16.79
N LEU A 457 17.21 -21.02 16.47
CA LEU A 457 17.68 -20.94 15.08
C LEU A 457 17.47 -22.25 14.31
N GLU A 458 17.28 -23.37 15.02
CA GLU A 458 16.94 -24.65 14.39
C GLU A 458 15.60 -24.58 13.67
N MET A 459 14.60 -23.87 14.21
CA MET A 459 13.31 -23.72 13.55
C MET A 459 13.42 -22.94 12.23
N VAL A 460 14.28 -21.92 12.21
CA VAL A 460 14.57 -21.14 10.99
C VAL A 460 15.30 -22.00 9.96
N ARG A 461 16.31 -22.77 10.39
CA ARG A 461 17.04 -23.73 9.55
C ARG A 461 16.10 -24.77 8.94
N ASP A 462 15.26 -25.39 9.77
CA ASP A 462 14.40 -26.49 9.37
C ASP A 462 13.33 -26.01 8.39
N PHE A 463 12.78 -24.81 8.59
CA PHE A 463 11.91 -24.17 7.60
C PHE A 463 12.58 -23.99 6.23
N VAL A 464 13.82 -23.50 6.17
CA VAL A 464 14.54 -23.34 4.89
C VAL A 464 14.77 -24.71 4.22
N ARG A 465 15.11 -25.74 5.01
CA ARG A 465 15.29 -27.11 4.50
C ARG A 465 13.98 -27.72 3.99
N GLU A 466 12.87 -27.47 4.67
CA GLU A 466 11.54 -27.91 4.25
C GLU A 466 11.12 -27.24 2.94
N GLU A 467 11.33 -25.94 2.78
CA GLU A 467 11.04 -25.24 1.53
C GLU A 467 11.91 -25.75 0.38
N ALA A 468 13.21 -25.95 0.62
CA ALA A 468 14.13 -26.54 -0.36
C ALA A 468 13.72 -27.97 -0.74
N GLY A 469 13.31 -28.78 0.24
CA GLY A 469 12.82 -30.15 0.03
C GLY A 469 11.51 -30.19 -0.73
N ALA A 470 10.53 -29.37 -0.35
CA ALA A 470 9.24 -29.27 -1.04
C ALA A 470 9.45 -28.89 -2.51
N ARG A 471 10.32 -27.91 -2.77
CA ARG A 471 10.68 -27.51 -4.14
C ARG A 471 11.28 -28.65 -4.95
N ARG A 472 12.30 -29.32 -4.41
CA ARG A 472 12.99 -30.44 -5.08
C ARG A 472 12.01 -31.58 -5.42
N ASP A 473 11.07 -31.84 -4.53
CA ASP A 473 10.07 -32.89 -4.67
C ASP A 473 8.85 -32.45 -5.53
N GLY A 474 8.81 -31.21 -6.02
CA GLY A 474 7.67 -30.67 -6.77
C GLY A 474 6.40 -30.46 -5.94
N LYS A 475 6.53 -30.38 -4.61
CA LYS A 475 5.43 -30.17 -3.65
C LYS A 475 5.18 -28.66 -3.45
N PRO A 476 3.95 -28.27 -3.05
CA PRO A 476 3.65 -26.90 -2.69
C PRO A 476 4.49 -26.46 -1.47
N GLY A 477 5.02 -25.24 -1.50
CA GLY A 477 5.72 -24.62 -0.36
C GLY A 477 4.77 -24.22 0.78
N ALA A 478 5.32 -23.76 1.90
CA ALA A 478 4.57 -23.47 3.13
C ALA A 478 3.43 -22.47 2.90
N ALA A 479 3.72 -21.35 2.24
CA ALA A 479 2.70 -20.33 1.94
C ALA A 479 1.56 -20.89 1.09
N GLN A 480 1.88 -21.69 0.05
CA GLN A 480 0.87 -22.29 -0.81
C GLN A 480 0.03 -23.34 -0.06
N ARG A 481 0.64 -24.14 0.82
CA ARG A 481 -0.08 -25.11 1.67
C ARG A 481 -1.02 -24.41 2.65
N ALA A 482 -0.64 -23.24 3.13
CA ALA A 482 -1.45 -22.41 4.02
C ALA A 482 -2.52 -21.57 3.29
N GLY A 483 -2.58 -21.61 1.95
CA GLY A 483 -3.53 -20.80 1.17
C GLY A 483 -3.19 -19.31 1.13
N LEU A 484 -1.97 -18.93 1.52
CA LEU A 484 -1.53 -17.54 1.50
C LEU A 484 -1.34 -17.02 0.07
N PRO A 485 -1.49 -15.69 -0.13
CA PRO A 485 -1.20 -15.06 -1.41
C PRO A 485 0.23 -15.35 -1.92
N PRO A 486 0.46 -15.46 -3.24
CA PRO A 486 1.75 -15.87 -3.79
C PRO A 486 2.95 -15.00 -3.39
N GLN A 487 2.75 -13.72 -3.06
CA GLN A 487 3.82 -12.84 -2.58
C GLN A 487 4.44 -13.28 -1.24
N PHE A 488 3.75 -14.10 -0.46
CA PHE A 488 4.28 -14.66 0.79
C PHE A 488 5.16 -15.89 0.55
N ALA A 489 5.20 -16.44 -0.67
CA ALA A 489 6.05 -17.58 -0.99
C ALA A 489 7.53 -17.27 -0.71
N PHE A 490 8.25 -18.22 -0.12
CA PHE A 490 9.66 -18.03 0.24
C PHE A 490 10.52 -17.64 -0.98
N ALA A 491 10.22 -18.21 -2.15
CA ALA A 491 10.91 -17.91 -3.40
C ALA A 491 10.72 -16.47 -3.93
N ALA A 492 9.65 -15.79 -3.52
CA ALA A 492 9.42 -14.38 -3.85
C ALA A 492 10.12 -13.43 -2.86
N ARG A 493 10.66 -13.96 -1.75
CA ARG A 493 11.16 -13.18 -0.61
C ARG A 493 12.64 -13.41 -0.30
N PHE A 494 13.20 -14.53 -0.76
CA PHE A 494 14.61 -14.85 -0.57
C PHE A 494 15.21 -15.58 -1.79
N PRO A 495 16.37 -15.14 -2.33
CA PRO A 495 16.95 -15.71 -3.54
C PRO A 495 17.24 -17.20 -3.42
N ARG A 496 16.76 -17.97 -4.39
CA ARG A 496 16.82 -19.43 -4.38
C ARG A 496 18.22 -20.01 -4.33
N THR A 497 19.15 -19.35 -5.01
CA THR A 497 20.55 -19.75 -5.06
C THR A 497 21.21 -19.72 -3.69
N LEU A 498 20.62 -19.02 -2.71
CA LEU A 498 21.14 -18.88 -1.35
C LEU A 498 20.44 -19.78 -0.33
N TRP A 499 19.47 -20.61 -0.72
CA TRP A 499 18.73 -21.44 0.25
C TRP A 499 19.63 -22.47 0.93
N GLY A 500 20.58 -23.04 0.19
CA GLY A 500 21.61 -23.94 0.74
C GLY A 500 22.47 -23.21 1.79
N ASP A 501 23.11 -22.11 1.38
CA ASP A 501 23.94 -21.26 2.24
C ASP A 501 23.19 -20.79 3.49
N ALA A 502 21.92 -20.41 3.35
CA ALA A 502 21.07 -20.01 4.47
C ALA A 502 20.85 -21.14 5.46
N SER A 503 20.58 -22.36 4.98
CA SER A 503 20.40 -23.52 5.86
C SER A 503 21.67 -23.85 6.65
N GLU A 504 22.86 -23.76 6.03
CA GLU A 504 24.15 -23.97 6.71
C GLU A 504 24.45 -22.84 7.71
N TYR A 505 24.13 -21.60 7.33
CA TYR A 505 24.38 -20.42 8.16
C TYR A 505 23.61 -20.44 9.48
N PHE A 506 22.39 -20.99 9.51
CA PHE A 506 21.59 -21.15 10.74
C PHE A 506 21.90 -22.44 11.52
N GLU A 507 22.67 -23.37 10.95
CA GLU A 507 23.16 -24.57 11.63
C GLU A 507 24.42 -24.30 12.47
N ALA A 508 25.29 -23.39 12.02
CA ALA A 508 26.58 -23.09 12.64
C ALA A 508 26.51 -22.11 13.84
N ALA A 509 25.41 -22.08 14.58
CA ALA A 509 25.17 -21.11 15.65
C ALA A 509 25.32 -21.69 17.06
#